data_AF-Q6F1I1-F1
#
_entry.id   AF-Q6F1I1-F1
#
_cell.length_a   1.000
_cell.length_b   1.000
_cell.length_c   1.000
_cell.angle_alpha   90.00
_cell.angle_beta   90.00
_cell.angle_gamma   90.00
#
_symmetry.space_group_name_H-M   'P 1'
#
loop_
_entity.id
_entity.type
_entity.pdbx_description
1 polymer ?
#
loop_
_entity_poly.entity_id
_entity_poly.type
_entity_poly.pdbx_seq_one_letter_code
_entity_poly.pdbx_strand_id
1 'polypeptide(L)'
;MSDTKTLDWNKTREFDLERTNIWISFIFEILVVVLPYVVIWILIGSSWNTEKFHNYYNNLPLKDLLLTIICIAYVIIALGINLITYILKWQKEDSFTFTTAIALCLTGLITNSIWIDKLSIGGFSIFLKVIFLILFALLGIFIGTLATMLIRNYKFKIEEEDQILLQAYKNGEEIPSIKKIRLDRAEKYRIKKEQEIEELNKFKEELNEKIAIELKNKKHEKLDQKENKKRNKKNNKK
;
A
#
# COMPACT_ATOMS: atom_id res chain seq x y z
N MET A 1 -31.65 17.56 19.77
CA MET A 1 -30.90 16.56 20.55
C MET A 1 -29.66 16.22 19.75
N SER A 2 -28.49 16.61 20.24
CA SER A 2 -27.22 16.34 19.58
C SER A 2 -26.80 14.91 19.87
N ASP A 3 -26.77 14.07 18.84
CA ASP A 3 -26.13 12.75 18.88
C ASP A 3 -24.63 12.93 19.09
N THR A 4 -24.23 13.09 20.35
CA THR A 4 -22.85 12.94 20.75
C THR A 4 -22.55 11.45 20.67
N LYS A 5 -21.91 11.03 19.58
CA LYS A 5 -21.31 9.69 19.45
C LYS A 5 -20.45 9.46 20.69
N THR A 6 -20.96 8.74 21.67
CA THR A 6 -20.22 8.30 22.84
C THR A 6 -19.05 7.46 22.32
N LEU A 7 -17.83 7.97 22.51
CA LEU A 7 -16.61 7.30 22.11
C LEU A 7 -16.59 5.91 22.78
N ASP A 8 -16.56 4.86 21.96
CA ASP A 8 -16.50 3.48 22.44
C ASP A 8 -15.06 3.20 22.90
N TRP A 9 -14.80 3.51 24.17
CA TRP A 9 -13.48 3.41 24.79
C TRP A 9 -12.86 2.01 24.69
N ASN A 10 -13.66 0.96 24.55
CA ASN A 10 -13.16 -0.40 24.36
C ASN A 10 -12.52 -0.57 22.97
N LYS A 11 -13.14 -0.03 21.92
CA LYS A 11 -12.57 -0.02 20.56
C LYS A 11 -11.32 0.84 20.47
N THR A 12 -11.32 1.99 21.14
CA THR A 12 -10.12 2.86 21.20
C THR A 12 -8.97 2.15 21.93
N ARG A 13 -9.26 1.42 23.00
CA ARG A 13 -8.25 0.67 23.77
C ARG A 13 -7.71 -0.55 23.01
N GLU A 14 -8.55 -1.29 22.28
CA GLU A 14 -8.09 -2.37 21.40
C GLU A 14 -7.19 -1.84 20.27
N PHE A 15 -7.55 -0.69 19.70
CA PHE A 15 -6.77 -0.01 18.68
C PHE A 15 -5.39 0.46 19.18
N ASP A 16 -5.30 0.95 20.42
CA ASP A 16 -4.02 1.36 21.03
C ASP A 16 -3.12 0.17 21.39
N LEU A 17 -3.70 -0.98 21.77
CA LEU A 17 -2.94 -2.21 22.08
C LEU A 17 -2.33 -2.85 20.83
N GLU A 18 -2.92 -2.64 19.66
CA GLU A 18 -2.39 -3.14 18.39
C GLU A 18 -1.17 -2.35 17.88
N ARG A 19 -0.96 -1.11 18.35
CA ARG A 19 0.02 -0.16 17.78
C ARG A 19 1.25 0.05 18.66
N THR A 20 2.29 0.56 18.04
CA THR A 20 3.47 1.03 18.79
C THR A 20 3.08 2.27 19.57
N ASN A 21 3.53 2.42 20.81
CA ASN A 21 3.35 3.67 21.54
C ASN A 21 3.94 4.82 20.71
N ILE A 22 3.13 5.86 20.48
CA ILE A 22 3.46 6.97 19.59
C ILE A 22 4.79 7.63 19.96
N TRP A 23 5.11 7.73 21.25
CA TRP A 23 6.35 8.35 21.73
C TRP A 23 7.58 7.49 21.45
N ILE A 24 7.44 6.17 21.60
CA ILE A 24 8.53 5.23 21.28
C ILE A 24 8.81 5.28 19.78
N SER A 25 7.75 5.24 18.97
CA SER A 25 7.87 5.36 17.52
C SER A 25 8.51 6.69 17.12
N PHE A 26 8.04 7.81 17.69
CA PHE A 26 8.57 9.14 17.39
C PHE A 26 10.07 9.28 17.75
N ILE A 27 10.47 8.84 18.94
CA ILE A 27 11.88 8.89 19.35
C ILE A 27 12.74 8.01 18.45
N PHE A 28 12.26 6.81 18.11
CA PHE A 28 12.96 5.92 17.19
C PHE A 28 13.14 6.56 15.82
N GLU A 29 12.08 7.12 15.23
CA GLU A 29 12.14 7.77 13.92
C GLU A 29 13.08 8.97 13.92
N ILE A 30 13.10 9.77 15.00
CA ILE A 30 14.06 10.87 15.13
C ILE A 30 15.49 10.37 15.15
N LEU A 31 15.81 9.41 16.02
CA LEU A 31 17.18 8.98 16.26
C LEU A 31 17.75 8.11 15.14
N VAL A 32 16.92 7.24 14.57
CA VAL A 32 17.34 6.22 13.61
C VAL A 32 17.10 6.67 12.18
N VAL A 33 16.14 7.56 11.91
CA VAL A 33 15.84 8.00 10.54
C VAL A 33 16.24 9.45 10.34
N VAL A 34 15.63 10.38 11.07
CA VAL A 34 15.81 11.81 10.80
C VAL A 34 17.23 12.29 11.06
N LEU A 35 17.77 12.03 12.25
CA LEU A 35 19.07 12.57 12.68
C LEU A 35 20.22 12.12 11.74
N PRO A 36 20.32 10.85 11.34
CA PRO A 36 21.33 10.42 10.39
C PRO A 36 21.18 11.06 9.00
N TYR A 37 19.95 11.27 8.51
CA TYR A 37 19.73 12.03 7.27
C TYR A 37 20.13 13.50 7.41
N VAL A 38 19.89 14.14 8.56
CA VAL A 38 20.35 15.50 8.83
C VAL A 38 21.88 15.55 8.81
N VAL A 39 22.56 14.55 9.40
CA VAL A 39 24.02 14.43 9.37
C VAL A 39 24.52 14.28 7.93
N ILE A 40 23.92 13.39 7.13
CA ILE A 40 24.22 13.23 5.70
C ILE A 40 24.03 14.55 4.96
N TRP A 41 22.90 15.22 5.18
CA TRP A 41 22.56 16.45 4.49
C TRP A 41 23.57 17.57 4.78
N ILE A 42 23.95 17.76 6.05
CA ILE A 42 24.91 18.81 6.44
C ILE A 42 26.33 18.46 5.96
N LEU A 43 26.80 17.22 6.17
CA LEU A 43 28.19 16.84 5.91
C LEU A 43 28.51 16.63 4.43
N ILE A 44 27.57 16.13 3.63
CA ILE A 44 27.81 15.78 2.22
C ILE A 44 26.69 16.21 1.26
N GLY A 45 25.67 16.95 1.72
CA GLY A 45 24.59 17.42 0.84
C GLY A 45 25.01 18.61 -0.04
N SER A 46 24.47 18.71 -1.26
CA SER A 46 24.81 19.79 -2.20
C SER A 46 24.48 21.18 -1.66
N SER A 47 23.37 21.32 -0.94
CA SER A 47 22.83 22.62 -0.52
C SER A 47 23.69 23.36 0.51
N TRP A 48 24.54 22.64 1.24
CA TRP A 48 25.41 23.23 2.24
C TRP A 48 26.80 23.55 1.70
N ASN A 49 27.15 23.04 0.52
CA ASN A 49 28.45 23.27 -0.11
C ASN A 49 28.51 24.67 -0.75
N THR A 50 28.68 25.69 0.08
CA THR A 50 28.71 27.10 -0.29
C THR A 50 30.11 27.68 -0.15
N GLU A 51 30.33 28.90 -0.65
CA GLU A 51 31.63 29.59 -0.50
C GLU A 51 32.02 29.84 0.97
N LYS A 52 31.04 29.94 1.88
CA LYS A 52 31.27 30.18 3.32
C LYS A 52 31.29 28.90 4.17
N PHE A 53 30.69 27.83 3.66
CA PHE A 53 30.63 26.53 4.35
C PHE A 53 31.04 25.44 3.37
N HIS A 54 32.24 24.91 3.56
CA HIS A 54 32.72 23.77 2.79
C HIS A 54 32.43 22.49 3.55
N ASN A 55 31.52 21.71 2.99
CA ASN A 55 31.28 20.34 3.44
C ASN A 55 32.06 19.37 2.53
N TYR A 56 31.95 18.06 2.79
CA TYR A 56 32.72 17.06 2.06
C TYR A 56 32.15 16.71 0.67
N TYR A 57 31.11 17.42 0.20
CA TYR A 57 30.45 17.11 -1.06
C TYR A 57 31.38 17.21 -2.28
N ASN A 58 32.24 18.23 -2.33
CA ASN A 58 33.20 18.40 -3.42
C ASN A 58 34.38 17.40 -3.37
N ASN A 59 34.59 16.74 -2.22
CA ASN A 59 35.66 15.75 -2.07
C ASN A 59 35.24 14.35 -2.53
N LEU A 60 33.95 14.16 -2.84
CA LEU A 60 33.42 12.88 -3.34
C LEU A 60 33.70 12.73 -4.85
N PRO A 61 34.37 11.65 -5.28
CA PRO A 61 34.44 11.32 -6.71
C PRO A 61 33.04 10.97 -7.20
N LEU A 62 32.62 11.47 -8.38
CA LEU A 62 31.25 11.27 -8.88
C LEU A 62 30.17 11.64 -7.83
N LYS A 63 30.33 12.81 -7.21
CA LYS A 63 29.54 13.31 -6.07
C LYS A 63 28.02 13.10 -6.17
N ASP A 64 27.43 13.31 -7.34
CA ASP A 64 25.98 13.17 -7.55
C ASP A 64 25.51 11.71 -7.37
N LEU A 65 26.26 10.78 -7.96
CA LEU A 65 25.97 9.35 -7.90
C LEU A 65 26.24 8.81 -6.50
N LEU A 66 27.40 9.14 -5.91
CA LEU A 66 27.74 8.65 -4.57
C LEU A 66 26.79 9.16 -3.50
N LEU A 67 26.40 10.44 -3.53
CA LEU A 67 25.41 10.97 -2.58
C LEU A 67 24.07 10.23 -2.70
N THR A 68 23.65 9.94 -3.93
CA THR A 68 22.43 9.17 -4.19
C THR A 68 22.54 7.74 -3.64
N ILE A 69 23.66 7.06 -3.89
CA ILE A 69 23.93 5.71 -3.36
C ILE A 69 23.95 5.72 -1.84
N ILE A 70 24.58 6.72 -1.20
CA ILE A 70 24.61 6.85 0.26
C ILE A 70 23.19 7.00 0.82
N CYS A 71 22.35 7.84 0.20
CA CYS A 71 20.97 8.00 0.65
C CYS A 71 20.16 6.70 0.50
N ILE A 72 20.30 5.99 -0.62
CA ILE A 72 19.63 4.70 -0.86
C ILE A 72 20.13 3.62 0.11
N ALA A 73 21.44 3.52 0.31
CA ALA A 73 22.04 2.60 1.28
C ALA A 73 21.50 2.87 2.68
N TYR A 74 21.31 4.14 3.03
CA TYR A 74 20.72 4.52 4.30
C TYR A 74 19.25 4.13 4.42
N VAL A 75 18.44 4.21 3.36
CA VAL A 75 17.07 3.65 3.36
C VAL A 75 17.09 2.17 3.75
N ILE A 76 18.01 1.40 3.15
CA ILE A 76 18.14 -0.03 3.44
C ILE A 76 18.55 -0.27 4.90
N ILE A 77 19.49 0.52 5.41
CA ILE A 77 19.93 0.45 6.82
C ILE A 77 18.77 0.78 7.77
N ALA A 78 18.04 1.86 7.53
CA ALA A 78 16.91 2.27 8.35
C ALA A 78 15.81 1.19 8.38
N LEU A 79 15.47 0.62 7.23
CA LEU A 79 14.52 -0.50 7.14
C LEU A 79 15.05 -1.77 7.81
N GLY A 80 16.36 -2.04 7.72
CA GLY A 80 17.00 -3.17 8.40
C GLY A 80 16.96 -3.02 9.92
N ILE A 81 17.24 -1.83 10.45
CA ILE A 81 17.13 -1.54 11.88
C ILE A 81 15.67 -1.67 12.32
N ASN A 82 14.71 -1.14 11.55
CA ASN A 82 13.29 -1.28 11.85
C ASN A 82 12.83 -2.75 11.83
N LEU A 83 13.37 -3.56 10.90
CA LEU A 83 13.11 -5.00 10.91
C LEU A 83 13.64 -5.69 12.17
N ILE A 84 14.83 -5.30 12.65
CA ILE A 84 15.39 -5.82 13.91
C ILE A 84 14.51 -5.43 15.09
N THR A 85 14.10 -4.16 15.22
CA THR A 85 13.24 -3.70 16.32
C THR A 85 11.84 -4.31 16.26
N TYR A 86 11.31 -4.58 15.06
CA TYR A 86 10.09 -5.34 14.87
C TYR A 86 10.22 -6.79 15.38
N ILE A 87 11.31 -7.49 15.00
CA ILE A 87 11.58 -8.87 15.46
C ILE A 87 11.71 -8.92 16.99
N LEU A 88 12.37 -7.91 17.59
CA LEU A 88 12.49 -7.76 19.04
C LEU A 88 11.18 -7.32 19.73
N LYS A 89 10.09 -7.14 18.98
CA LYS A 89 8.77 -6.71 19.46
C LYS A 89 8.76 -5.32 20.11
N TRP A 90 9.76 -4.48 19.81
CA TRP A 90 9.80 -3.08 20.27
C TRP A 90 8.89 -2.18 19.44
N GLN A 91 8.65 -2.55 18.18
CA GLN A 91 7.77 -1.86 17.26
C GLN A 91 6.78 -2.82 16.61
N LYS A 92 5.62 -2.29 16.25
CA LYS A 92 4.55 -2.98 15.51
C LYS A 92 4.69 -2.75 14.01
N GLU A 93 3.83 -3.38 13.22
CA GLU A 93 3.94 -3.38 11.76
C GLU A 93 3.78 -1.97 11.15
N ASP A 94 3.09 -1.06 11.84
CA ASP A 94 2.84 0.31 11.39
C ASP A 94 4.11 1.17 11.27
N SER A 95 5.13 0.87 12.07
CA SER A 95 6.44 1.54 12.04
C SER A 95 7.08 1.55 10.65
N PHE A 96 6.92 0.47 9.87
CA PHE A 96 7.48 0.39 8.52
C PHE A 96 6.92 1.47 7.59
N THR A 97 5.65 1.85 7.76
CA THR A 97 5.07 2.94 6.97
C THR A 97 5.75 4.26 7.28
N PHE A 98 5.96 4.56 8.56
CA PHE A 98 6.59 5.81 8.99
C PHE A 98 8.06 5.88 8.58
N THR A 99 8.84 4.83 8.87
CA THR A 99 10.25 4.74 8.49
C THR A 99 10.42 4.91 6.98
N THR A 100 9.62 4.19 6.17
CA THR A 100 9.71 4.26 4.70
C THR A 100 9.34 5.64 4.18
N ALA A 101 8.26 6.23 4.70
CA ALA A 101 7.81 7.56 4.32
C ALA A 101 8.86 8.63 4.62
N ILE A 102 9.39 8.66 5.84
CA ILE A 102 10.38 9.64 6.28
C ILE A 102 11.70 9.44 5.53
N ALA A 103 12.18 8.20 5.40
CA ALA A 103 13.45 7.91 4.72
C ALA A 103 13.41 8.29 3.23
N LEU A 104 12.32 7.98 2.53
CA LEU A 104 12.16 8.37 1.13
C LEU A 104 11.94 9.87 0.97
N CYS A 105 11.21 10.51 1.88
CA CYS A 105 11.04 11.96 1.93
C CYS A 105 12.40 12.68 2.05
N LEU A 106 13.24 12.27 3.00
CA LEU A 106 14.56 12.87 3.21
C LEU A 106 15.55 12.52 2.09
N THR A 107 15.50 11.29 1.58
CA THR A 107 16.25 10.91 0.37
C THR A 107 15.88 11.78 -0.81
N GLY A 108 14.59 11.95 -1.07
CA GLY A 108 14.06 12.81 -2.13
C GLY A 108 14.52 14.25 -1.96
N LEU A 109 14.45 14.80 -0.74
CA LEU A 109 14.93 16.15 -0.45
C LEU A 109 16.43 16.32 -0.77
N ILE A 110 17.28 15.41 -0.30
CA ILE A 110 18.74 15.52 -0.47
C ILE A 110 19.15 15.30 -1.93
N THR A 111 18.64 14.24 -2.55
CA THR A 111 19.00 13.87 -3.93
C THR A 111 18.47 14.86 -4.96
N ASN A 112 17.23 15.34 -4.81
CA ASN A 112 16.71 16.34 -5.75
C ASN A 112 17.36 17.71 -5.57
N SER A 113 17.91 18.00 -4.38
CA SER A 113 18.67 19.23 -4.18
C SER A 113 19.87 19.34 -5.11
N ILE A 114 20.49 18.22 -5.50
CA ILE A 114 21.67 18.19 -6.39
C ILE A 114 21.42 18.94 -7.71
N TRP A 115 20.30 18.67 -8.37
CA TRP A 115 19.99 19.27 -9.66
C TRP A 115 19.23 20.58 -9.51
N ILE A 116 18.39 20.72 -8.48
CA ILE A 116 17.67 21.98 -8.20
C ILE A 116 18.66 23.10 -7.89
N ASP A 117 19.71 22.83 -7.11
CA ASP A 117 20.72 23.82 -6.76
C ASP A 117 21.52 24.27 -8.00
N LYS A 118 21.71 23.39 -8.99
CA LYS A 118 22.39 23.73 -10.26
C LYS A 118 21.56 24.65 -11.16
N LEU A 119 20.22 24.58 -11.09
CA LEU A 119 19.35 25.36 -11.96
C LEU A 119 19.35 26.87 -11.65
N SER A 120 19.92 27.30 -10.51
CA SER A 120 20.10 28.72 -10.17
C SER A 120 18.83 29.58 -10.22
N ILE A 121 17.65 28.99 -9.96
CA ILE A 121 16.32 29.66 -10.08
C ILE A 121 15.94 30.46 -8.82
N GLY A 122 16.92 30.86 -8.00
CA GLY A 122 16.70 31.66 -6.79
C GLY A 122 15.66 31.04 -5.84
N GLY A 123 14.70 31.85 -5.37
CA GLY A 123 13.66 31.43 -4.41
C GLY A 123 12.72 30.31 -4.90
N PHE A 124 12.62 30.10 -6.22
CA PHE A 124 11.81 29.01 -6.78
C PHE A 124 12.40 27.61 -6.48
N SER A 125 13.70 27.53 -6.16
CA SER A 125 14.36 26.29 -5.75
C SER A 125 13.71 25.67 -4.51
N ILE A 126 13.32 26.49 -3.53
CA ILE A 126 12.68 26.03 -2.29
C ILE A 126 11.30 25.44 -2.61
N PHE A 127 10.53 26.10 -3.47
CA PHE A 127 9.22 25.62 -3.89
C PHE A 127 9.31 24.24 -4.57
N LEU A 128 10.26 24.04 -5.48
CA LEU A 128 10.50 22.73 -6.09
C LEU A 128 10.89 21.67 -5.07
N LYS A 129 11.79 21.99 -4.12
CA LYS A 129 12.19 21.06 -3.05
C LYS A 129 11.00 20.60 -2.21
N VAL A 130 10.09 21.52 -1.87
CA VAL A 130 8.85 21.19 -1.13
C VAL A 130 7.92 20.29 -1.94
N ILE A 131 7.77 20.53 -3.25
CA ILE A 131 6.97 19.64 -4.12
C ILE A 131 7.54 18.22 -4.13
N PHE A 132 8.85 18.09 -4.35
CA PHE A 132 9.50 16.77 -4.34
C PHE A 132 9.45 16.10 -2.97
N LEU A 133 9.56 16.87 -1.89
CA LEU A 133 9.39 16.37 -0.52
C LEU A 133 8.00 15.72 -0.37
N ILE A 134 6.93 16.40 -0.76
CA ILE A 134 5.56 15.87 -0.69
C ILE A 134 5.41 14.64 -1.59
N LEU A 135 5.92 14.69 -2.81
CA LEU A 135 5.81 13.58 -3.77
C LEU A 135 6.50 12.31 -3.24
N PHE A 136 7.71 12.44 -2.70
CA PHE A 136 8.43 11.30 -2.11
C PHE A 136 7.82 10.82 -0.79
N ALA A 137 7.23 11.72 0.01
CA ALA A 137 6.48 11.32 1.20
C ALA A 137 5.25 10.48 0.82
N LEU A 138 4.48 10.88 -0.20
CA LEU A 138 3.35 10.11 -0.70
C LEU A 138 3.77 8.74 -1.26
N LEU A 139 4.85 8.70 -2.04
CA LEU A 139 5.42 7.44 -2.55
C LEU A 139 5.86 6.54 -1.39
N GLY A 140 6.50 7.08 -0.36
CA GLY A 140 6.96 6.31 0.77
C GLY A 140 5.82 5.82 1.67
N ILE A 141 4.75 6.59 1.85
CA ILE A 141 3.52 6.11 2.50
C ILE A 141 2.92 4.96 1.69
N PHE A 142 2.84 5.09 0.36
CA PHE A 142 2.30 4.03 -0.49
C PHE A 142 3.12 2.74 -0.39
N ILE A 143 4.43 2.81 -0.55
CA ILE A 143 5.32 1.63 -0.43
C ILE A 143 5.28 1.05 1.00
N GLY A 144 5.31 1.93 2.01
CA GLY A 144 5.29 1.55 3.41
C GLY A 144 4.00 0.85 3.84
N THR A 145 2.84 1.31 3.34
CA THR A 145 1.55 0.67 3.59
C THR A 145 1.47 -0.72 2.93
N LEU A 146 2.03 -0.90 1.72
CA LEU A 146 2.14 -2.21 1.09
C LEU A 146 3.01 -3.17 1.92
N ALA A 147 4.17 -2.69 2.39
CA ALA A 147 5.03 -3.49 3.27
C ALA A 147 4.32 -3.89 4.57
N THR A 148 3.64 -2.94 5.21
CA THR A 148 2.85 -3.18 6.43
C THR A 148 1.75 -4.21 6.18
N MET A 149 1.04 -4.12 5.05
CA MET A 149 -0.01 -5.07 4.68
C MET A 149 0.55 -6.48 4.48
N LEU A 150 1.71 -6.62 3.83
CA LEU A 150 2.38 -7.91 3.63
C LEU A 150 2.78 -8.54 4.97
N ILE A 151 3.38 -7.76 5.88
CA ILE A 151 3.77 -8.23 7.21
C ILE A 151 2.54 -8.64 8.03
N ARG A 152 1.50 -7.81 8.03
CA ARG A 152 0.25 -8.10 8.76
C ARG A 152 -0.43 -9.37 8.24
N ASN A 153 -0.48 -9.55 6.91
CA ASN A 153 -1.04 -10.75 6.30
C ASN A 153 -0.23 -12.01 6.66
N TYR A 154 1.09 -11.91 6.73
CA TYR A 154 1.93 -13.01 7.16
C TYR A 154 1.68 -13.39 8.63
N LYS A 155 1.56 -12.39 9.51
CA LYS A 155 1.24 -12.59 10.93
C LYS A 155 -0.13 -13.24 11.13
N PHE A 156 -1.16 -12.78 10.42
CA PHE A 156 -2.49 -13.39 10.49
C PHE A 156 -2.49 -14.86 10.09
N LYS A 157 -1.66 -15.26 9.11
CA LYS A 157 -1.53 -16.68 8.74
C LYS A 157 -0.93 -17.52 9.88
N ILE A 158 0.03 -16.97 10.62
CA ILE A 158 0.65 -17.64 11.77
C ILE A 158 -0.36 -17.74 12.92
N GLU A 159 -1.06 -16.65 13.23
CA GLU A 159 -2.07 -16.64 14.30
C GLU A 159 -3.20 -17.63 14.04
N GLU A 160 -3.66 -17.75 12.79
CA GLU A 160 -4.65 -18.75 12.40
C GLU A 160 -4.11 -20.19 12.55
N GLU A 161 -2.85 -20.43 12.15
CA GLU A 161 -2.18 -21.72 12.34
C GLU A 161 -2.08 -22.08 13.84
N ASP A 162 -1.70 -21.12 14.69
CA ASP A 162 -1.60 -21.29 16.15
C ASP A 162 -2.97 -21.53 16.79
N GLN A 163 -4.02 -20.87 16.33
CA GLN A 163 -5.39 -21.09 16.82
C GLN A 163 -5.90 -22.50 16.51
N ILE A 164 -5.63 -23.01 15.31
CA ILE A 164 -6.01 -24.38 14.91
C ILE A 164 -5.29 -25.39 15.81
N LEU A 165 -3.99 -25.21 16.06
CA LEU A 165 -3.21 -26.07 16.95
C LEU A 165 -3.75 -26.03 18.38
N LEU A 166 -4.09 -24.83 18.88
CA LEU A 166 -4.61 -24.64 20.23
C LEU A 166 -6.02 -25.25 20.40
N GLN A 167 -6.88 -25.18 19.38
CA GLN A 167 -8.20 -25.83 19.39
C GLN A 167 -8.07 -27.35 19.38
N ALA A 168 -7.24 -27.92 18.50
CA ALA A 168 -6.98 -29.36 18.48
C ALA A 168 -6.46 -29.86 19.84
N TYR A 169 -5.54 -29.12 20.45
CA TYR A 169 -5.05 -29.41 21.80
C TYR A 169 -6.16 -29.35 22.86
N LYS A 170 -7.00 -28.31 22.87
CA LYS A 170 -8.12 -28.16 23.82
C LYS A 170 -9.18 -29.26 23.66
N ASN A 171 -9.41 -29.72 22.45
CA ASN A 171 -10.37 -30.78 22.15
C ASN A 171 -9.80 -32.18 22.42
N GLY A 172 -8.51 -32.31 22.73
CA GLY A 172 -7.83 -33.60 22.87
C GLY A 172 -7.68 -34.36 21.54
N GLU A 173 -7.78 -33.65 20.42
CA GLU A 173 -7.60 -34.19 19.07
C GLU A 173 -6.12 -34.32 18.72
N GLU A 174 -5.78 -35.17 17.75
CA GLU A 174 -4.42 -35.30 17.26
C GLU A 174 -3.96 -33.98 16.62
N ILE A 175 -2.86 -33.41 17.15
CA ILE A 175 -2.35 -32.11 16.72
C ILE A 175 -1.95 -32.19 15.23
N PRO A 176 -2.63 -31.45 14.33
CA PRO A 176 -2.35 -31.54 12.91
C PRO A 176 -0.98 -30.95 12.59
N SER A 177 -0.23 -31.60 11.70
CA SER A 177 1.04 -31.03 11.23
C SER A 177 0.79 -29.74 10.43
N ILE A 178 1.70 -28.77 10.52
CA ILE A 178 1.65 -27.50 9.76
C ILE A 178 1.50 -27.77 8.25
N LYS A 179 2.13 -28.84 7.73
CA LYS A 179 1.98 -29.25 6.34
C LYS A 179 0.55 -29.65 5.99
N LYS A 180 -0.14 -30.36 6.89
CA LYS A 180 -1.55 -30.76 6.74
C LYS A 180 -2.47 -29.54 6.73
N ILE A 181 -2.27 -28.59 7.64
CA ILE A 181 -3.03 -27.32 7.69
C ILE A 181 -2.90 -26.54 6.37
N ARG A 182 -1.68 -26.47 5.81
CA ARG A 182 -1.43 -25.78 4.54
C ARG A 182 -2.06 -26.50 3.34
N LEU A 183 -2.04 -27.83 3.34
CA LEU A 183 -2.70 -28.63 2.30
C LEU A 183 -4.22 -28.45 2.33
N ASP A 184 -4.83 -28.53 3.51
CA ASP A 184 -6.28 -28.33 3.68
C ASP A 184 -6.70 -26.92 3.24
N ARG A 185 -5.88 -25.91 3.51
CA ARG A 185 -6.12 -24.52 3.06
C ARG A 185 -6.05 -24.41 1.53
N ALA A 186 -5.05 -25.05 0.90
CA ALA A 186 -4.91 -25.06 -0.56
C ALA A 186 -6.08 -25.80 -1.23
N GLU A 187 -6.54 -26.90 -0.63
CA GLU A 187 -7.69 -27.66 -1.11
C GLU A 187 -8.99 -26.87 -1.00
N LYS A 188 -9.25 -26.24 0.17
CA LYS A 188 -10.40 -25.34 0.35
C LYS A 188 -10.39 -24.19 -0.65
N TYR A 189 -9.22 -23.60 -0.92
CA TYR A 189 -9.10 -22.54 -1.93
C TYR A 189 -9.39 -23.05 -3.34
N ARG A 190 -8.90 -24.24 -3.70
CA ARG A 190 -9.18 -24.87 -5.00
C ARG A 190 -10.68 -25.10 -5.19
N ILE A 191 -11.34 -25.71 -4.19
CA ILE A 191 -12.78 -25.98 -4.21
C ILE A 191 -13.57 -24.67 -4.36
N LYS A 192 -13.23 -23.64 -3.58
CA LYS A 192 -13.90 -22.33 -3.67
C LYS A 192 -13.75 -21.70 -5.06
N LYS A 193 -12.55 -21.79 -5.64
CA LYS A 193 -12.29 -21.25 -6.99
C LYS A 193 -13.07 -22.02 -8.06
N GLU A 194 -13.20 -23.34 -7.91
CA GLU A 194 -14.04 -24.15 -8.80
C GLU A 194 -15.51 -23.74 -8.71
N GLN A 195 -16.03 -23.50 -7.50
CA GLN A 195 -17.38 -22.97 -7.28
C GLN A 195 -17.58 -21.58 -7.90
N GLU A 196 -16.64 -20.65 -7.71
CA GLU A 196 -16.70 -19.32 -8.32
C GLU A 196 -16.71 -19.39 -9.86
N ILE A 197 -15.96 -20.33 -10.45
CA ILE A 197 -15.97 -20.56 -11.90
C ILE A 197 -17.32 -21.13 -12.37
N GLU A 198 -17.89 -22.07 -11.62
CA GLU A 198 -19.20 -22.65 -11.93
C GLU A 198 -20.31 -21.60 -11.85
N GLU A 199 -20.31 -20.76 -10.81
CA GLU A 199 -21.22 -19.62 -10.67
C GLU A 199 -21.06 -18.61 -11.80
N LEU A 200 -19.82 -18.29 -12.18
CA LEU A 200 -19.54 -17.38 -13.29
C LEU A 200 -20.05 -17.95 -14.63
N ASN A 201 -19.95 -19.26 -14.83
CA ASN A 201 -20.45 -19.93 -16.03
C ASN A 201 -21.98 -19.93 -16.07
N LYS A 202 -22.65 -20.26 -14.96
CA LYS A 202 -24.11 -20.14 -14.84
C LYS A 202 -24.58 -18.72 -15.10
N PHE A 203 -23.89 -17.72 -14.55
CA PHE A 203 -24.20 -16.32 -14.80
C PHE A 203 -24.04 -15.92 -16.27
N LYS A 204 -23.00 -16.40 -16.96
CA LYS A 204 -22.81 -16.19 -18.41
C LYS A 204 -23.92 -16.84 -19.24
N GLU A 205 -24.34 -18.04 -18.88
CA GLU A 205 -25.45 -18.74 -19.55
C GLU A 205 -26.76 -17.97 -19.40
N GLU A 206 -27.10 -17.56 -18.17
CA GLU A 206 -28.29 -16.73 -17.91
C GLU A 206 -28.24 -15.39 -18.67
N LEU A 207 -27.08 -14.76 -18.74
CA LEU A 207 -26.91 -13.50 -19.48
C LEU A 207 -27.12 -13.70 -20.98
N ASN A 208 -26.56 -14.77 -21.55
CA ASN A 208 -26.73 -15.11 -22.97
C ASN A 208 -28.19 -15.43 -23.30
N GLU A 209 -28.90 -16.14 -22.41
CA GLU A 209 -30.32 -16.44 -22.58
C GLU A 209 -31.16 -15.16 -22.55
N LYS A 210 -30.92 -14.26 -21.58
CA LYS A 210 -31.58 -12.94 -21.51
C LYS A 210 -31.35 -12.11 -22.78
N ILE A 211 -30.10 -12.07 -23.27
CA ILE A 211 -29.76 -11.37 -24.52
C ILE A 211 -30.49 -12.00 -25.72
N ALA A 212 -30.56 -13.32 -25.81
CA ALA A 212 -31.24 -14.02 -26.89
C ALA A 212 -32.75 -13.76 -26.89
N ILE A 213 -33.38 -13.74 -25.72
CA ILE A 213 -34.79 -13.38 -25.54
C ILE A 213 -35.03 -11.92 -25.95
N GLU A 214 -34.17 -10.98 -25.52
CA GLU A 214 -34.30 -9.57 -25.86
C GLU A 214 -34.13 -9.32 -27.38
N LEU A 215 -33.19 -10.00 -28.02
CA LEU A 215 -33.00 -9.95 -29.47
C LEU A 215 -34.20 -10.53 -30.24
N LYS A 216 -34.79 -11.62 -29.75
CA LYS A 216 -35.99 -12.23 -30.33
C LYS A 216 -37.19 -11.28 -30.21
N ASN A 217 -37.39 -10.67 -29.04
CA ASN A 217 -38.44 -9.68 -28.81
C ASN A 217 -38.27 -8.44 -29.71
N LYS A 218 -37.06 -7.89 -29.82
CA LYS A 218 -36.75 -6.79 -30.76
C LYS A 218 -37.02 -7.15 -32.23
N LYS A 219 -36.82 -8.42 -32.61
CA LYS A 219 -37.12 -8.90 -33.97
C LYS A 219 -38.62 -8.99 -34.22
N HIS A 220 -39.40 -9.49 -33.26
CA HIS A 220 -40.86 -9.52 -33.33
C HIS A 220 -41.44 -8.10 -33.41
N GLU A 221 -41.02 -7.17 -32.56
CA GLU A 221 -41.46 -5.77 -32.63
C GLU A 221 -41.19 -5.13 -34.00
N LYS A 222 -40.01 -5.38 -34.60
CA LYS A 222 -39.68 -4.87 -35.93
C LYS A 222 -40.55 -5.48 -37.03
N LEU A 223 -40.98 -6.74 -36.89
CA LEU A 223 -41.87 -7.39 -37.84
C LEU A 223 -43.31 -6.85 -37.70
N ASP A 224 -43.79 -6.67 -36.47
CA ASP A 224 -45.11 -6.11 -36.19
C ASP A 224 -45.22 -4.66 -36.66
N GLN A 225 -44.17 -3.84 -36.48
CA GLN A 225 -44.09 -2.49 -37.04
C GLN A 225 -44.14 -2.49 -38.57
N LYS A 226 -43.48 -3.46 -39.23
CA LYS A 226 -43.52 -3.60 -40.69
C LYS A 226 -44.90 -4.03 -41.18
N GLU A 227 -45.57 -4.92 -40.46
CA GLU A 227 -46.92 -5.38 -40.80
C GLU A 227 -47.96 -4.26 -40.60
N ASN A 228 -47.92 -3.54 -39.48
CA ASN A 228 -48.79 -2.39 -39.23
C ASN A 228 -48.60 -1.27 -40.27
N LYS A 229 -47.35 -0.99 -40.69
CA LYS A 229 -47.10 -0.06 -41.81
C LYS A 229 -47.70 -0.54 -43.13
N LYS A 230 -47.71 -1.85 -43.41
CA LYS A 230 -48.34 -2.42 -44.62
C LYS A 230 -49.86 -2.37 -44.55
N ARG A 231 -50.47 -2.67 -43.39
CA ARG A 231 -51.92 -2.59 -43.15
C ARG A 231 -52.42 -1.14 -43.27
N ASN A 232 -51.74 -0.17 -42.67
CA ASN A 232 -52.09 1.25 -42.77
C ASN A 232 -51.99 1.77 -44.20
N LYS A 233 -50.99 1.33 -44.97
CA LYS A 233 -50.89 1.68 -46.41
C LYS A 233 -51.98 1.06 -47.28
N LYS A 234 -52.55 -0.09 -46.90
CA LYS A 234 -53.68 -0.72 -47.60
C LYS A 234 -55.01 -0.07 -47.23
N ASN A 235 -55.21 0.31 -45.97
CA ASN A 235 -56.43 0.99 -45.54
C ASN A 235 -56.55 2.42 -46.09
N ASN A 236 -55.45 3.17 -46.25
CA ASN A 236 -55.47 4.50 -46.88
C ASN A 236 -55.66 4.49 -48.41
N LYS A 237 -55.82 3.32 -49.04
CA LYS A 237 -56.07 3.16 -50.49
C LYS A 237 -57.50 2.71 -50.82
N LYS A 238 -58.35 2.54 -49.81
CA LYS A 238 -59.80 2.41 -49.96
C LYS A 238 -60.45 3.75 -49.67
#